data_AF-A0A7V9B1V8-F1
#
_entry.id   AF-A0A7V9B1V8-F1
#
_cell.length_a   1.000
_cell.length_b   1.000
_cell.length_c   1.000
_cell.angle_alpha   90.00
_cell.angle_beta   90.00
_cell.angle_gamma   90.00
#
_symmetry.space_group_name_H-M   'P 1'
#
loop_
_entity.id
_entity.type
_entity.pdbx_description
1 polymer ?
#
loop_
_entity_poly.entity_id
_entity_poly.type
_entity_poly.pdbx_seq_one_letter_code
_entity_poly.pdbx_strand_id
1 'polypeptide(L)'
;MSYEGERRNVDMTQCVYQLALDHGVRRVVAASTNQAAKWYEQPWYAKRRDRVSPEDYPRPESFYGWAKAAYESLGFLYACGSIGRKLEVLLIRIVAPREIDVAAFVDQPRERYIRDLAGYISERDLQQLFTKSVETPDIEDEFGVPFHIFYGVSNNARTFWSIPKARKEIDYQPEDDSEVRFADDIARMLR
;
A
#
# COMPACT_ATOMS: atom_id res chain seq x y z
N MET A 1 19.82 -1.92 1.68
CA MET A 1 19.78 -1.51 3.10
C MET A 1 19.91 -2.77 3.96
N SER A 2 20.60 -2.69 5.10
CA SER A 2 20.83 -3.84 5.99
C SER A 2 19.63 -4.06 6.93
N TYR A 3 19.57 -5.25 7.52
CA TYR A 3 18.59 -5.58 8.57
C TYR A 3 18.58 -4.54 9.71
N GLU A 4 19.76 -4.20 10.25
CA GLU A 4 19.90 -3.23 11.35
C GLU A 4 19.39 -1.84 10.97
N GLY A 5 19.65 -1.42 9.73
CA GLY A 5 19.19 -0.13 9.21
C GLY A 5 17.67 -0.03 9.20
N GLU A 6 17.01 -1.12 8.80
CA GLU A 6 15.55 -1.22 8.66
C GLU A 6 14.84 -1.50 9.98
N ARG A 7 15.51 -2.12 10.97
CA ARG A 7 14.95 -2.29 12.32
C ARG A 7 14.53 -0.95 12.93
N ARG A 8 15.24 0.13 12.63
CA ARG A 8 14.87 1.49 13.07
C ARG A 8 13.49 1.92 12.60
N ASN A 9 13.02 1.45 11.44
CA ASN A 9 11.66 1.71 10.99
C ASN A 9 10.63 1.01 11.89
N VAL A 10 10.92 -0.22 12.34
CA VAL A 10 10.07 -0.96 13.27
C VAL A 10 10.06 -0.28 14.63
N ASP A 11 11.23 0.06 15.17
CA ASP A 11 11.38 0.71 16.48
C ASP A 11 10.64 2.07 16.51
N MET A 12 10.84 2.90 15.47
CA MET A 12 10.14 4.18 15.32
C MET A 12 8.62 3.99 15.27
N THR A 13 8.12 3.06 14.46
CA THR A 13 6.67 2.83 14.34
C THR A 13 6.08 2.28 15.64
N GLN A 14 6.81 1.43 16.37
CA GLN A 14 6.42 0.98 17.71
C GLN A 14 6.23 2.15 18.66
N CYS A 15 7.19 3.10 18.70
CA CYS A 15 7.07 4.29 19.52
C CYS A 15 5.84 5.14 19.15
N VAL A 16 5.54 5.28 17.85
CA VAL A 16 4.32 6.00 17.40
C VAL A 16 3.06 5.32 17.91
N TYR A 17 2.94 4.00 17.77
CA TYR A 17 1.77 3.27 18.27
C TYR A 17 1.63 3.35 19.79
N GLN A 18 2.74 3.21 20.52
CA GLN A 18 2.73 3.31 21.97
C GLN A 18 2.28 4.69 22.45
N LEU A 19 2.89 5.76 21.90
CA LEU A 19 2.53 7.13 22.26
C LEU A 19 1.08 7.45 21.86
N ALA A 20 0.62 6.97 20.70
CA ALA A 20 -0.77 7.11 20.30
C ALA A 20 -1.72 6.44 21.30
N LEU A 21 -1.39 5.22 21.75
CA LEU A 21 -2.16 4.50 22.77
C LEU A 21 -2.22 5.30 24.08
N ASP A 22 -1.05 5.66 24.61
CA ASP A 22 -0.86 6.31 25.92
C ASP A 22 -1.53 7.69 26.00
N HIS A 23 -1.54 8.45 24.89
CA HIS A 23 -2.14 9.79 24.82
C HIS A 23 -3.57 9.81 24.30
N GLY A 24 -4.23 8.66 24.17
CA GLY A 24 -5.63 8.61 23.75
C GLY A 24 -5.87 9.03 22.31
N VAL A 25 -4.84 9.01 21.44
CA VAL A 25 -5.01 9.27 20.00
C VAL A 25 -5.94 8.21 19.42
N ARG A 26 -6.99 8.67 18.75
CA ARG A 26 -8.01 7.78 18.19
C ARG A 26 -7.43 6.79 17.17
N ARG A 27 -6.66 7.32 16.20
CA ARG A 27 -6.29 6.63 14.97
C ARG A 27 -4.86 6.92 14.54
N VAL A 28 -4.20 5.90 14.00
CA VAL A 28 -2.93 6.01 13.28
C VAL A 28 -3.13 5.56 11.84
N VAL A 29 -2.87 6.47 10.89
CA VAL A 29 -2.80 6.17 9.46
C VAL A 29 -1.35 6.25 9.03
N ALA A 30 -0.77 5.15 8.57
CA ALA A 30 0.66 5.06 8.29
C ALA A 30 0.98 4.62 6.86
N ALA A 31 2.02 5.21 6.29
CA ALA A 31 2.54 4.85 4.98
C ALA A 31 3.35 3.54 5.05
N SER A 32 2.75 2.46 4.55
CA SER A 32 3.42 1.20 4.23
C SER A 32 3.88 1.19 2.76
N THR A 33 4.13 0.02 2.19
CA THR A 33 4.60 -0.14 0.82
C THR A 33 4.18 -1.48 0.23
N ASN A 34 4.02 -1.51 -1.09
CA ASN A 34 3.88 -2.76 -1.84
C ASN A 34 5.07 -3.73 -1.65
N GLN A 35 6.23 -3.22 -1.20
CA GLN A 35 7.42 -4.04 -0.95
C GLN A 35 7.20 -5.13 0.11
N ALA A 36 6.20 -4.95 1.00
CA ALA A 36 5.77 -5.98 1.96
C ALA A 36 5.27 -7.27 1.29
N ALA A 37 4.80 -7.18 0.04
CA ALA A 37 4.24 -8.28 -0.73
C ALA A 37 4.88 -8.40 -2.12
N LYS A 38 6.09 -7.87 -2.32
CA LYS A 38 6.72 -7.74 -3.64
C LYS A 38 6.92 -9.05 -4.37
N TRP A 39 7.18 -10.14 -3.65
CA TRP A 39 7.43 -11.44 -4.26
C TRP A 39 6.29 -11.90 -5.17
N TYR A 40 5.04 -11.46 -4.92
CA TYR A 40 3.91 -11.76 -5.78
C TYR A 40 3.98 -11.11 -7.17
N GLU A 41 4.85 -10.11 -7.40
CA GLU A 41 5.15 -9.63 -8.74
C GLU A 41 5.75 -10.76 -9.61
N GLN A 42 6.50 -11.72 -9.04
CA GLN A 42 7.07 -12.84 -9.82
C GLN A 42 6.01 -13.76 -10.46
N PRO A 43 5.06 -14.38 -9.70
CA PRO A 43 3.99 -15.14 -10.32
C PRO A 43 3.06 -14.28 -11.19
N TRP A 44 2.98 -12.96 -10.95
CA TRP A 44 2.27 -12.05 -11.84
C TRP A 44 2.94 -11.90 -13.20
N TYR A 45 4.25 -11.61 -13.25
CA TYR A 45 5.02 -11.60 -14.50
C TYR A 45 4.95 -12.94 -15.24
N ALA A 46 4.94 -14.05 -14.49
CA ALA A 46 4.78 -15.40 -15.05
C ALA A 46 3.34 -15.75 -15.46
N LYS A 47 2.37 -14.83 -15.32
CA LYS A 47 0.94 -15.04 -15.61
C LYS A 47 0.31 -16.22 -14.86
N ARG A 48 0.80 -16.48 -13.65
CA ARG A 48 0.30 -17.51 -12.73
C ARG A 48 -0.61 -16.92 -11.65
N ARG A 49 -0.73 -15.59 -11.61
CA ARG A 49 -1.53 -14.86 -10.64
C ARG A 49 -1.93 -13.50 -11.19
N ASP A 50 -3.20 -13.16 -11.11
CA ASP A 50 -3.71 -11.92 -11.69
C ASP A 50 -3.77 -10.75 -10.71
N ARG A 51 -3.87 -11.03 -9.40
CA ARG A 51 -4.02 -10.00 -8.36
C ARG A 51 -3.34 -10.36 -7.05
N VAL A 52 -2.97 -9.35 -6.28
CA VAL A 52 -2.58 -9.45 -4.86
C VAL A 52 -3.50 -8.58 -4.00
N SER A 53 -4.03 -9.16 -2.93
CA SER A 53 -4.92 -8.53 -1.95
C SER A 53 -4.15 -8.13 -0.69
N PRO A 54 -4.63 -7.14 0.08
CA PRO A 54 -4.03 -6.83 1.39
C PRO A 54 -3.97 -8.01 2.35
N GLU A 55 -4.90 -8.96 2.24
CA GLU A 55 -5.01 -10.18 3.06
C GLU A 55 -4.05 -11.29 2.64
N ASP A 56 -3.40 -11.18 1.48
CA ASP A 56 -2.35 -12.13 1.12
C ASP A 56 -1.18 -12.04 2.09
N TYR A 57 -0.67 -13.21 2.48
CA TYR A 57 0.47 -13.31 3.38
C TYR A 57 1.65 -12.45 2.88
N PRO A 58 2.22 -11.54 3.70
CA PRO A 58 3.29 -10.67 3.24
C PRO A 58 4.54 -11.46 2.87
N ARG A 59 5.00 -11.31 1.62
CA ARG A 59 6.21 -11.93 1.07
C ARG A 59 7.17 -10.85 0.56
N PRO A 60 7.97 -10.25 1.45
CA PRO A 60 8.93 -9.23 1.07
C PRO A 60 10.18 -9.83 0.43
N GLU A 61 10.79 -9.11 -0.51
CA GLU A 61 12.06 -9.49 -1.16
C GLU A 61 13.25 -8.65 -0.65
N SER A 62 13.01 -7.72 0.28
CA SER A 62 14.04 -6.84 0.84
C SER A 62 13.80 -6.59 2.33
N PHE A 63 14.85 -6.20 3.05
CA PHE A 63 14.72 -5.81 4.46
C PHE A 63 13.79 -4.62 4.66
N TYR A 64 13.70 -3.71 3.70
CA TYR A 64 12.74 -2.60 3.74
C TYR A 64 11.30 -3.11 3.69
N GLY A 65 10.99 -3.99 2.73
CA GLY A 65 9.69 -4.65 2.65
C GLY A 65 9.37 -5.47 3.90
N TRP A 66 10.38 -6.15 4.46
CA TRP A 66 10.25 -6.87 5.72
C TRP A 66 9.91 -5.96 6.89
N ALA A 67 10.62 -4.84 7.07
CA ALA A 67 10.35 -3.92 8.17
C ALA A 67 8.93 -3.34 8.10
N LYS A 68 8.47 -3.05 6.87
CA LYS A 68 7.12 -2.58 6.58
C LYS A 68 6.07 -3.64 6.95
N ALA A 69 6.26 -4.89 6.53
CA ALA A 69 5.40 -6.01 6.94
C ALA A 69 5.43 -6.27 8.45
N ALA A 70 6.61 -6.13 9.08
CA ALA A 70 6.79 -6.33 10.52
C ALA A 70 5.98 -5.32 11.33
N TYR A 71 6.03 -4.03 10.98
CA TYR A 71 5.22 -3.06 11.71
C TYR A 71 3.74 -3.08 11.34
N GLU A 72 3.36 -3.56 10.14
CA GLU A 72 1.94 -3.83 9.83
C GLU A 72 1.38 -4.85 10.84
N SER A 73 2.11 -5.95 11.07
CA SER A 73 1.75 -6.93 12.09
C SER A 73 1.81 -6.36 13.51
N LEU A 74 2.78 -5.48 13.81
CA LEU A 74 2.88 -4.81 15.11
C LEU A 74 1.63 -3.97 15.39
N GLY A 75 1.14 -3.22 14.40
CA GLY A 75 -0.06 -2.39 14.52
C GLY A 75 -1.30 -3.20 14.94
N PHE A 76 -1.38 -4.47 14.53
CA PHE A 76 -2.47 -5.35 14.94
C PHE A 76 -2.52 -5.61 16.44
N LEU A 77 -1.37 -5.70 17.13
CA LEU A 77 -1.33 -5.87 18.59
C LEU A 77 -2.04 -4.72 19.32
N TYR A 78 -1.87 -3.50 18.81
CA TYR A 78 -2.52 -2.29 19.32
C TYR A 78 -4.01 -2.23 18.93
N ALA A 79 -4.34 -2.62 17.69
CA ALA A 79 -5.71 -2.57 17.19
C ALA A 79 -6.64 -3.58 17.85
N CYS A 80 -6.15 -4.80 18.12
CA CYS A 80 -6.96 -5.85 18.74
C CYS A 80 -7.22 -5.66 20.24
N GLY A 81 -6.61 -4.65 20.87
CA GLY A 81 -6.78 -4.35 22.30
C GLY A 81 -6.02 -5.30 23.23
N SER A 82 -5.12 -6.14 22.72
CA SER A 82 -4.36 -7.09 23.56
C SER A 82 -3.44 -6.42 24.59
N ILE A 83 -3.06 -5.16 24.35
CA ILE A 83 -2.13 -4.38 25.17
C ILE A 83 -2.77 -3.08 25.72
N GLY A 84 -4.10 -2.96 25.69
CA GLY A 84 -4.81 -1.79 26.19
C GLY A 84 -6.17 -1.57 25.50
N ARG A 85 -6.58 -0.30 25.35
CA ARG A 85 -7.72 0.05 24.50
C ARG A 85 -7.43 -0.32 23.03
N LYS A 86 -8.47 -0.52 22.23
CA LYS A 86 -8.29 -0.61 20.77
C LYS A 86 -7.76 0.73 20.23
N LEU A 87 -6.72 0.65 19.40
CA LEU A 87 -6.22 1.78 18.60
C LEU A 87 -6.63 1.56 17.15
N GLU A 88 -7.28 2.54 16.52
CA GLU A 88 -7.62 2.42 15.10
C GLU A 88 -6.33 2.49 14.25
N VAL A 89 -6.06 1.49 13.42
CA VAL A 89 -4.81 1.41 12.62
C VAL A 89 -5.13 1.15 11.15
N LEU A 90 -4.74 2.07 10.28
CA LEU A 90 -4.80 1.90 8.83
C LEU A 90 -3.40 2.02 8.20
N LEU A 91 -3.08 1.12 7.29
CA LEU A 91 -1.75 0.97 6.69
C LEU A 91 -1.86 0.99 5.17
N ILE A 92 -1.21 1.97 4.53
CA ILE A 92 -1.32 2.17 3.08
C ILE A 92 -0.07 1.65 2.38
N ARG A 93 -0.17 0.51 1.69
CA ARG A 93 0.86 -0.06 0.82
C ARG A 93 0.97 0.73 -0.48
N ILE A 94 1.67 1.86 -0.44
CA ILE A 94 1.93 2.71 -1.60
C ILE A 94 2.80 1.96 -2.62
N VAL A 95 2.46 2.06 -3.92
CA VAL A 95 3.14 1.34 -5.01
C VAL A 95 4.06 2.25 -5.84
N ALA A 96 3.52 3.18 -6.64
CA ALA A 96 4.30 4.12 -7.46
C ALA A 96 3.70 5.54 -7.44
N PRO A 97 4.02 6.35 -6.41
CA PRO A 97 3.44 7.69 -6.20
C PRO A 97 4.24 8.76 -6.94
N ARG A 98 4.38 8.63 -8.26
CA ARG A 98 5.16 9.55 -9.09
C ARG A 98 4.70 9.51 -10.54
N GLU A 99 4.87 10.63 -11.23
CA GLU A 99 4.80 10.67 -12.68
C GLU A 99 5.83 9.72 -13.29
N ILE A 100 5.46 9.06 -14.39
CA ILE A 100 6.31 8.06 -15.05
C ILE A 100 7.06 8.74 -16.19
N ASP A 101 8.37 8.86 -16.05
CA ASP A 101 9.25 9.29 -17.14
C ASP A 101 9.57 8.11 -18.06
N VAL A 102 8.93 8.09 -19.23
CA VAL A 102 9.12 7.07 -20.28
C VAL A 102 10.59 6.90 -20.69
N ALA A 103 11.40 7.97 -20.64
CA ALA A 103 12.80 7.93 -21.05
C ALA A 103 13.63 6.97 -20.16
N ALA A 104 13.24 6.80 -18.89
CA ALA A 104 13.90 5.88 -17.97
C ALA A 104 13.71 4.40 -18.36
N PHE A 105 12.79 4.07 -19.27
CA PHE A 105 12.42 2.71 -19.62
C PHE A 105 12.85 2.28 -21.03
N VAL A 106 13.40 3.18 -21.86
CA VAL A 106 13.71 2.91 -23.27
C VAL A 106 14.63 1.70 -23.44
N ASP A 107 15.64 1.55 -22.58
CA ASP A 107 16.60 0.45 -22.61
C ASP A 107 16.29 -0.67 -21.58
N GLN A 108 15.08 -0.66 -20.99
CA GLN A 108 14.66 -1.64 -20.00
C GLN A 108 13.66 -2.65 -20.59
N PRO A 109 13.52 -3.85 -20.00
CA PRO A 109 12.45 -4.77 -20.36
C PRO A 109 11.07 -4.09 -20.26
N ARG A 110 10.21 -4.29 -21.27
CA ARG A 110 8.88 -3.66 -21.39
C ARG A 110 8.01 -3.88 -20.15
N GLU A 111 8.18 -5.03 -19.48
CA GLU A 111 7.47 -5.42 -18.27
C GLU A 111 7.67 -4.43 -17.13
N ARG A 112 8.82 -3.73 -17.08
CA ARG A 112 9.09 -2.73 -16.04
C ARG A 112 8.23 -1.48 -16.20
N TYR A 113 8.04 -1.03 -17.44
CA TYR A 113 7.15 0.09 -17.73
C TYR A 113 5.69 -0.29 -17.45
N ILE A 114 5.27 -1.49 -17.88
CA ILE A 114 3.93 -2.04 -17.58
C ILE A 114 3.68 -2.13 -16.07
N ARG A 115 4.70 -2.53 -15.29
CA ARG A 115 4.60 -2.59 -13.83
C ARG A 115 4.38 -1.22 -13.20
N ASP A 116 5.08 -0.19 -13.68
CA ASP A 116 4.91 1.16 -13.15
C ASP A 116 3.54 1.75 -13.55
N LEU A 117 3.03 1.48 -14.76
CA LEU A 117 1.65 1.82 -15.14
C LEU A 117 0.63 1.15 -14.22
N ALA A 118 0.74 -0.18 -14.03
CA ALA A 118 -0.16 -0.93 -13.15
C ALA A 118 -0.16 -0.42 -11.70
N GLY A 119 0.99 0.07 -11.23
CA GLY A 119 1.23 0.51 -9.86
C GLY A 119 1.09 2.01 -9.63
N TYR A 120 0.76 2.78 -10.65
CA TYR A 120 0.66 4.22 -10.56
C TYR A 120 -0.39 4.64 -9.53
N ILE A 121 -0.08 5.67 -8.74
CA ILE A 121 -1.07 6.42 -7.98
C ILE A 121 -0.81 7.91 -8.20
N SER A 122 -1.86 8.63 -8.63
CA SER A 122 -1.77 10.07 -8.77
C SER A 122 -1.72 10.74 -7.39
N GLU A 123 -1.25 11.99 -7.37
CA GLU A 123 -1.28 12.78 -6.14
C GLU A 123 -2.71 12.96 -5.60
N ARG A 124 -3.68 13.21 -6.49
CA ARG A 124 -5.10 13.37 -6.14
C ARG A 124 -5.67 12.12 -5.47
N ASP A 125 -5.45 10.96 -6.08
CA ASP A 125 -5.95 9.69 -5.55
C ASP A 125 -5.24 9.30 -4.25
N LEU A 126 -3.94 9.59 -4.13
CA LEU A 126 -3.20 9.38 -2.87
C LEU A 126 -3.75 10.25 -1.74
N GLN A 127 -4.02 11.53 -2.00
CA GLN A 127 -4.65 12.43 -1.02
C GLN A 127 -6.03 11.90 -0.62
N GLN A 128 -6.88 11.52 -1.58
CA GLN A 128 -8.20 10.96 -1.30
C GLN A 128 -8.10 9.72 -0.39
N LEU A 129 -7.17 8.80 -0.67
CA LEU A 129 -6.97 7.58 0.11
C LEU A 129 -6.61 7.88 1.58
N PHE A 130 -5.69 8.82 1.82
CA PHE A 130 -5.32 9.23 3.16
C PHE A 130 -6.45 9.99 3.86
N THR A 131 -7.10 10.94 3.19
CA THR A 131 -8.23 11.70 3.75
C THR A 131 -9.35 10.76 4.20
N LYS A 132 -9.79 9.85 3.33
CA LYS A 132 -10.79 8.83 3.67
C LYS A 132 -10.34 7.95 4.83
N SER A 133 -9.08 7.51 4.83
CA SER A 133 -8.52 6.73 5.94
C SER A 133 -8.57 7.48 7.28
N VAL A 134 -8.42 8.81 7.28
CA VAL A 134 -8.50 9.63 8.51
C VAL A 134 -9.94 9.92 8.91
N GLU A 135 -10.83 10.20 7.95
CA GLU A 135 -12.16 10.76 8.21
C GLU A 135 -13.26 9.71 8.36
N THR A 136 -13.07 8.47 7.88
CA THR A 136 -14.10 7.42 7.98
C THR A 136 -14.52 7.21 9.44
N PRO A 137 -15.81 7.37 9.80
CA PRO A 137 -16.23 7.38 11.21
C PRO A 137 -16.07 6.06 11.95
N ASP A 138 -16.12 4.92 11.26
CA ASP A 138 -15.98 3.59 11.85
C ASP A 138 -15.20 2.70 10.89
N ILE A 139 -14.24 1.95 11.43
CA ILE A 139 -13.35 1.07 10.67
C ILE A 139 -13.21 -0.31 11.34
N GLU A 140 -14.11 -0.68 12.26
CA GLU A 140 -14.12 -2.03 12.80
C GLU A 140 -14.40 -3.04 11.66
N ASP A 141 -13.54 -4.07 11.57
CA ASP A 141 -13.73 -5.16 10.63
C ASP A 141 -14.82 -6.14 11.09
N GLU A 142 -15.04 -7.22 10.32
CA GLU A 142 -16.01 -8.27 10.65
C GLU A 142 -15.78 -8.97 12.00
N PHE A 143 -14.60 -8.81 12.61
CA PHE A 143 -14.25 -9.35 13.93
C PHE A 143 -14.29 -8.28 15.03
N GLY A 144 -14.73 -7.06 14.70
CA GLY A 144 -14.72 -5.92 15.62
C GLY A 144 -13.32 -5.38 15.86
N VAL A 145 -12.35 -5.57 14.95
CA VAL A 145 -10.99 -5.03 15.10
C VAL A 145 -10.81 -3.85 14.15
N PRO A 146 -10.44 -2.65 14.63
CA PRO A 146 -10.26 -1.48 13.77
C PRO A 146 -8.88 -1.50 13.08
N PHE A 147 -8.67 -2.46 12.19
CA PHE A 147 -7.39 -2.71 11.51
C PHE A 147 -7.57 -2.95 10.02
N HIS A 148 -6.93 -2.12 9.19
CA HIS A 148 -6.95 -2.29 7.74
C HIS A 148 -5.60 -2.05 7.07
N ILE A 149 -5.35 -2.83 6.03
CA ILE A 149 -4.27 -2.60 5.07
C ILE A 149 -4.92 -2.33 3.70
N PHE A 150 -4.45 -1.30 3.00
CA PHE A 150 -4.91 -0.95 1.65
C PHE A 150 -3.74 -0.83 0.69
N TYR A 151 -3.94 -1.17 -0.58
CA TYR A 151 -2.98 -0.79 -1.62
C TYR A 151 -3.24 0.63 -2.10
N GLY A 152 -2.18 1.44 -2.20
CA GLY A 152 -2.22 2.77 -2.78
C GLY A 152 -1.91 2.71 -4.27
N VAL A 153 -2.95 2.47 -5.07
CA VAL A 153 -2.97 2.60 -6.54
C VAL A 153 -4.20 3.40 -6.99
N SER A 154 -4.08 4.10 -8.12
CA SER A 154 -5.20 4.72 -8.83
C SER A 154 -6.10 3.65 -9.49
N ASN A 155 -7.12 4.05 -10.23
CA ASN A 155 -8.06 3.14 -10.91
C ASN A 155 -7.46 2.56 -12.22
N ASN A 156 -6.19 2.14 -12.18
CA ASN A 156 -5.45 1.75 -13.37
C ASN A 156 -6.07 0.52 -14.05
N ALA A 157 -6.26 0.57 -15.37
CA ALA A 157 -6.82 -0.55 -16.14
C ALA A 157 -5.99 -1.85 -16.00
N ARG A 158 -4.66 -1.72 -15.84
CA ARG A 158 -3.72 -2.85 -15.70
C ARG A 158 -3.48 -3.28 -14.24
N THR A 159 -4.37 -2.94 -13.31
CA THR A 159 -4.09 -3.11 -11.88
C THR A 159 -3.84 -4.56 -11.47
N PHE A 160 -2.73 -4.78 -10.76
CA PHE A 160 -2.38 -6.01 -10.06
C PHE A 160 -2.71 -5.93 -8.56
N TRP A 161 -2.64 -4.73 -7.98
CA TRP A 161 -2.87 -4.48 -6.56
C TRP A 161 -4.35 -4.22 -6.28
N SER A 162 -4.97 -5.05 -5.44
CA SER A 162 -6.40 -5.03 -5.18
C SER A 162 -6.83 -3.84 -4.32
N ILE A 163 -7.78 -3.03 -4.81
CA ILE A 163 -8.42 -1.90 -4.10
C ILE A 163 -9.90 -2.07 -3.66
N PRO A 164 -10.65 -3.17 -3.98
CA PRO A 164 -12.02 -3.34 -3.50
C PRO A 164 -12.21 -3.19 -1.98
N LYS A 165 -11.23 -3.59 -1.17
CA LYS A 165 -11.29 -3.39 0.30
C LYS A 165 -11.35 -1.90 0.65
N ALA A 166 -10.46 -1.07 0.09
CA ALA A 166 -10.47 0.37 0.34
C ALA A 166 -11.78 1.03 -0.16
N ARG A 167 -12.30 0.58 -1.30
CA ARG A 167 -13.62 1.00 -1.81
C ARG A 167 -14.75 0.69 -0.80
N LYS A 168 -14.73 -0.50 -0.21
CA LYS A 168 -15.75 -0.97 0.72
C LYS A 168 -15.65 -0.30 2.10
N GLU A 169 -14.46 -0.31 2.70
CA GLU A 169 -14.30 0.06 4.12
C GLU A 169 -14.20 1.57 4.33
N ILE A 170 -13.68 2.32 3.35
CA ILE A 170 -13.46 3.77 3.50
C ILE A 170 -13.97 4.60 2.32
N ASP A 171 -14.74 4.02 1.40
CA ASP A 171 -15.28 4.75 0.25
C ASP A 171 -14.18 5.43 -0.61
N TYR A 172 -13.06 4.72 -0.82
CA TYR A 172 -12.01 5.17 -1.73
C TYR A 172 -12.47 5.06 -3.19
N GLN A 173 -12.59 6.17 -3.90
CA GLN A 173 -13.04 6.26 -5.28
C GLN A 173 -11.98 6.97 -6.14
N PRO A 174 -10.87 6.28 -6.51
CA PRO A 174 -9.84 6.87 -7.35
C PRO A 174 -10.41 7.24 -8.72
N GLU A 175 -9.96 8.39 -9.22
CA GLU A 175 -10.47 9.02 -10.43
C GLU A 175 -9.48 8.94 -11.60
N ASP A 176 -8.18 8.75 -11.32
CA ASP A 176 -7.16 8.67 -12.37
C ASP A 176 -6.94 7.23 -12.86
N ASP A 177 -6.47 7.12 -14.11
CA ASP A 177 -6.01 5.88 -14.74
C ASP A 177 -4.70 6.15 -15.49
N SER A 178 -3.67 5.37 -15.20
CA SER A 178 -2.40 5.37 -15.91
C SER A 178 -2.53 5.26 -17.44
N GLU A 179 -3.50 4.52 -17.98
CA GLU A 179 -3.67 4.37 -19.43
C GLU A 179 -4.10 5.69 -20.09
N VAL A 180 -4.86 6.52 -19.37
CA VAL A 180 -5.28 7.85 -19.84
C VAL A 180 -4.16 8.85 -19.62
N ARG A 181 -3.53 8.82 -18.43
CA ARG A 181 -2.49 9.78 -18.03
C ARG A 181 -1.24 9.71 -18.90
N PHE A 182 -0.87 8.51 -19.36
CA PHE A 182 0.36 8.22 -20.12
C PHE A 182 0.07 7.67 -21.53
N ALA A 183 -1.10 7.97 -22.11
CA ALA A 183 -1.54 7.41 -23.39
C ALA A 183 -0.52 7.60 -24.54
N ASP A 184 0.07 8.78 -24.66
CA ASP A 184 1.07 9.10 -25.70
C ASP A 184 2.36 8.28 -25.53
N ASP A 185 2.80 8.07 -24.29
CA ASP A 185 3.99 7.28 -23.96
C ASP A 185 3.77 5.80 -24.23
N ILE A 186 2.61 5.29 -23.84
CA ILE A 186 2.15 3.93 -24.13
C ILE A 186 2.13 3.68 -25.64
N ALA A 187 1.57 4.60 -26.42
CA ALA A 187 1.51 4.49 -27.87
C ALA A 187 2.90 4.46 -28.53
N ARG A 188 3.92 5.08 -27.91
CA ARG A 188 5.31 5.04 -28.39
C ARG A 188 6.04 3.77 -27.98
N MET A 189 5.85 3.30 -26.74
CA MET A 189 6.65 2.21 -26.16
C MET A 189 6.09 0.80 -26.37
N LEU A 190 4.77 0.65 -26.39
CA LEU A 190 4.11 -0.66 -26.32
C LEU A 190 3.43 -1.09 -27.62
N ARG A 191 3.68 -0.36 -28.73
CA ARG A 191 3.37 -0.85 -30.08
C ARG A 191 4.31 -1.97 -30.52
#